data_AF-A0A7Z8VG88-F1
#
_entry.id   AF-A0A7Z8VG88-F1
#
_cell.length_a   1.000
_cell.length_b   1.000
_cell.length_c   1.000
_cell.angle_alpha   90.00
_cell.angle_beta   90.00
_cell.angle_gamma   90.00
#
_symmetry.space_group_name_H-M   'P 1'
#
loop_
_entity.id
_entity.type
_entity.pdbx_description
1 polymer ?
#
loop_
_entity_poly.entity_id
_entity_poly.type
_entity_poly.pdbx_seq_one_letter_code
_entity_poly.pdbx_strand_id
1 'polypeptide(L)'
;SLRHWWYNYGILYYANATSILMLMDGGGSNSSRHYIFKQDLQALATEIGVEIRVAHYPPYTSKWNPVEHKAFPHITRALQGVVLTSHQLT
;
A
#
# COMPACT_ATOMS: atom_id res chain seq x y z
N SER A 1 -7.03 -2.99 3.84
CA SER A 1 -6.13 -3.82 3.00
C SER A 1 -6.29 -3.44 1.54
N LEU A 2 -5.36 -3.82 0.65
CA LEU A 2 -5.49 -3.56 -0.80
C LEU A 2 -6.79 -4.17 -1.37
N ARG A 3 -7.12 -5.39 -0.95
CA ARG A 3 -8.39 -6.06 -1.25
C ARG A 3 -9.61 -5.20 -0.93
N HIS A 4 -9.70 -4.72 0.31
CA HIS A 4 -10.82 -3.86 0.73
C HIS A 4 -10.87 -2.58 -0.09
N TRP A 5 -9.72 -1.94 -0.35
CA TRP A 5 -9.67 -0.75 -1.20
C TRP A 5 -10.15 -1.06 -2.63
N TRP A 6 -9.74 -2.18 -3.22
CA TRP A 6 -10.15 -2.58 -4.57
C TRP A 6 -11.67 -2.73 -4.68
N TYR A 7 -12.28 -3.48 -3.77
CA TYR A 7 -13.72 -3.73 -3.79
C TYR A 7 -14.58 -2.50 -3.48
N ASN A 8 -14.12 -1.60 -2.59
CA ASN A 8 -14.90 -0.43 -2.20
C ASN A 8 -14.68 0.79 -3.12
N TYR A 9 -13.50 0.88 -3.75
CA TYR A 9 -13.10 2.08 -4.50
C TYR A 9 -12.45 1.74 -5.84
N GLY A 10 -11.50 0.80 -5.85
CA GLY A 10 -10.67 0.51 -7.03
C GLY A 10 -11.50 0.12 -8.26
N ILE A 11 -12.45 -0.81 -8.11
CA ILE A 11 -13.32 -1.27 -9.20
C ILE A 11 -14.15 -0.12 -9.78
N LEU A 12 -14.60 0.83 -8.94
CA LEU A 12 -15.44 1.94 -9.37
C LEU A 12 -14.62 3.02 -10.10
N TYR A 13 -13.47 3.40 -9.54
CA TYR A 13 -12.65 4.48 -10.09
C TYR A 13 -11.75 4.04 -11.26
N TYR A 14 -11.43 2.75 -11.32
CA TYR A 14 -10.49 2.19 -12.29
C TYR A 14 -11.05 0.93 -12.96
N ALA A 15 -12.31 1.00 -13.41
CA ALA A 15 -13.05 -0.13 -13.98
C ALA A 15 -12.34 -0.83 -15.16
N ASN A 16 -11.53 -0.08 -15.92
CA ASN A 16 -10.81 -0.60 -17.09
C ASN A 16 -9.32 -0.87 -16.81
N ALA A 17 -8.88 -0.80 -15.55
CA ALA A 17 -7.47 -1.05 -15.23
C ALA A 17 -7.13 -2.53 -15.39
N THR A 18 -6.08 -2.80 -16.16
CA THR A 18 -5.54 -4.15 -16.37
C THR A 18 -4.41 -4.49 -15.41
N SER A 19 -3.82 -3.47 -14.77
CA SER A 19 -2.77 -3.65 -13.76
C SER A 19 -2.77 -2.55 -12.70
N ILE A 20 -2.21 -2.87 -11.53
CA ILE A 20 -1.97 -1.97 -10.41
C ILE A 20 -0.46 -1.91 -10.17
N LEU A 21 0.12 -0.72 -10.18
CA LEU A 21 1.50 -0.50 -9.74
C LEU A 21 1.53 -0.06 -8.27
N MET A 22 2.18 -0.86 -7.44
CA MET A 22 2.47 -0.53 -6.04
C MET A 22 3.92 -0.12 -5.87
N LEU A 23 4.12 1.08 -5.33
CA LEU A 23 5.41 1.59 -4.90
C LEU A 23 5.62 1.22 -3.44
N MET A 24 6.56 0.33 -3.15
CA MET A 24 6.73 -0.26 -1.82
C MET A 24 8.15 -0.05 -1.30
N ASP A 25 8.27 0.12 0.02
CA ASP A 25 9.55 -0.06 0.69
C ASP A 25 9.92 -1.54 0.75
N GLY A 26 11.22 -1.85 0.81
CA GLY A 26 11.73 -3.23 0.82
C GLY A 26 11.98 -3.82 2.20
N GLY A 27 11.47 -3.19 3.25
CA GLY A 27 11.73 -3.54 4.65
C GLY A 27 10.80 -4.59 5.23
N GLY A 28 11.28 -5.32 6.24
CA GLY A 28 10.46 -6.21 7.07
C GLY A 28 9.63 -7.22 6.28
N SER A 29 8.33 -7.30 6.59
CA SER A 29 7.37 -8.22 5.97
C SER A 29 7.13 -7.98 4.48
N ASN A 30 7.42 -6.77 3.97
CA ASN A 30 7.22 -6.41 2.56
C ASN A 30 8.48 -6.63 1.71
N SER A 31 9.50 -7.27 2.28
CA SER A 31 10.77 -7.46 1.59
C SER A 31 10.60 -8.28 0.31
N SER A 32 11.26 -7.82 -0.76
CA SER A 32 11.36 -8.56 -2.02
C SER A 32 12.00 -9.96 -1.85
N ARG A 33 12.72 -10.19 -0.76
CA ARG A 33 13.36 -11.47 -0.42
C ARG A 33 12.40 -12.48 0.23
N HIS A 34 11.33 -12.03 0.88
CA HIS A 34 10.39 -12.92 1.56
C HIS A 34 9.32 -13.45 0.59
N TYR A 35 9.13 -14.77 0.57
CA TYR A 35 8.20 -15.42 -0.36
C TYR A 35 6.73 -15.29 0.05
N ILE A 36 6.43 -15.23 1.35
CA ILE A 36 5.05 -15.15 1.87
C ILE A 36 4.35 -13.91 1.32
N PHE A 37 5.01 -12.74 1.36
CA PHE A 37 4.46 -11.51 0.80
C PHE A 37 4.11 -11.64 -0.68
N LYS A 38 5.00 -12.26 -1.48
CA LYS A 38 4.77 -12.50 -2.91
C LYS A 38 3.62 -13.49 -3.14
N GLN A 39 3.51 -14.52 -2.31
CA GLN A 39 2.42 -15.49 -2.37
C GLN A 39 1.06 -14.82 -2.09
N ASP A 40 0.97 -14.02 -1.03
CA ASP A 40 -0.27 -13.34 -0.66
C ASP A 40 -0.70 -12.32 -1.73
N LEU A 41 0.28 -11.60 -2.31
CA LEU A 41 0.01 -10.71 -3.45
C LEU A 41 -0.44 -11.47 -4.69
N GLN A 42 0.17 -12.61 -5.00
CA GLN A 42 -0.25 -13.43 -6.12
C GLN A 42 -1.67 -13.97 -5.91
N ALA A 43 -1.99 -14.45 -4.70
CA ALA A 43 -3.33 -14.92 -4.38
C ALA A 43 -4.37 -13.81 -4.56
N LEU A 44 -4.03 -12.58 -4.12
CA LEU A 44 -4.90 -11.42 -4.31
C LEU A 44 -5.04 -11.06 -5.80
N ALA A 45 -3.95 -11.01 -6.57
CA ALA A 45 -3.99 -10.70 -8.00
C ALA A 45 -4.87 -11.70 -8.78
N THR A 46 -4.76 -13.00 -8.46
CA THR A 46 -5.60 -14.04 -9.03
C THR A 46 -7.07 -13.84 -8.67
N GLU A 47 -7.35 -13.51 -7.41
CA GLU A 47 -8.72 -13.28 -6.94
C GLU A 47 -9.40 -12.08 -7.62
N ILE A 48 -8.71 -10.95 -7.71
CA ILE A 48 -9.30 -9.73 -8.27
C ILE A 48 -9.23 -9.68 -9.81
N GLY A 49 -8.48 -10.60 -10.43
CA GLY A 49 -8.30 -10.65 -11.88
C GLY A 49 -7.50 -9.50 -12.47
N VAL A 50 -6.72 -8.78 -11.66
CA VAL A 50 -5.92 -7.62 -12.06
C VAL A 50 -4.47 -7.85 -11.71
N GLU A 51 -3.58 -7.61 -12.67
CA GLU A 51 -2.14 -7.79 -12.49
C GLU A 51 -1.61 -6.81 -11.43
N ILE A 52 -0.88 -7.31 -10.43
CA ILE A 52 -0.26 -6.47 -9.41
C ILE A 52 1.25 -6.42 -9.66
N ARG A 53 1.77 -5.23 -9.94
CA ARG A 53 3.20 -4.96 -10.11
C ARG A 53 3.73 -4.26 -8.87
N VAL A 54 4.85 -4.75 -8.32
CA VAL A 54 5.52 -4.12 -7.19
C VAL A 54 6.85 -3.54 -7.64
N ALA A 55 7.03 -2.25 -7.42
CA ALA A 55 8.31 -1.57 -7.58
C ALA A 55 8.86 -1.22 -6.20
N HIS A 56 9.91 -1.93 -5.80
CA HIS A 56 10.60 -1.67 -4.54
C HIS A 56 11.60 -0.52 -4.69
N TYR A 57 11.56 0.41 -3.73
CA TYR A 57 12.61 1.42 -3.61
C TYR A 57 13.94 0.77 -3.19
N PRO A 58 15.09 1.22 -3.73
CA PRO A 58 16.40 0.81 -3.24
C PRO A 58 16.58 1.05 -1.73
N PRO A 59 17.49 0.33 -1.06
CA PRO A 59 17.79 0.60 0.35
C PRO A 59 18.13 2.08 0.60
N TYR A 60 17.63 2.63 1.71
CA TYR A 60 17.85 4.04 2.12
C TYR A 60 17.30 5.11 1.16
N THR A 61 16.33 4.75 0.32
CA THR A 61 15.68 5.67 -0.63
C THR A 61 14.22 5.93 -0.32
N SER A 62 13.78 5.62 0.91
CA SER A 62 12.40 5.82 1.39
C SER A 62 11.95 7.29 1.27
N LYS A 63 12.89 8.24 1.34
CA LYS A 63 12.66 9.67 1.06
C LYS A 63 12.10 9.99 -0.33
N TRP A 64 12.09 9.04 -1.26
CA TRP A 64 11.47 9.22 -2.57
C TRP A 64 10.05 8.66 -2.64
N ASN A 65 9.61 7.97 -1.59
CA ASN A 65 8.23 7.56 -1.42
C ASN A 65 7.35 8.80 -1.25
N PRO A 66 6.40 9.06 -2.17
CA PRO A 66 5.52 10.21 -2.08
C PRO A 66 4.74 10.27 -0.77
N VAL A 67 4.42 9.12 -0.16
CA VAL A 67 3.69 9.08 1.11
C VAL A 67 4.51 9.71 2.23
N GLU A 68 5.81 9.42 2.30
CA GLU A 68 6.70 9.95 3.34
C GLU A 68 6.85 11.47 3.27
N HIS A 69 6.86 12.05 2.07
CA HIS A 69 7.07 13.49 1.88
C HIS A 69 5.79 14.30 1.72
N LYS A 70 4.72 13.72 1.17
CA LYS A 70 3.49 14.44 0.84
C LYS A 70 2.33 14.15 1.80
N ALA A 71 2.35 13.03 2.52
CA ALA A 71 1.27 12.67 3.44
C ALA A 71 1.70 12.80 4.90
N PHE A 72 2.78 12.11 5.30
CA PHE A 72 3.17 12.01 6.72
C PHE A 72 3.42 13.36 7.41
N PRO A 73 4.08 14.38 6.81
CA PRO A 73 4.29 15.66 7.49
C PRO A 73 2.99 16.40 7.80
N HIS A 74 1.95 16.20 6.98
CA HIS A 74 0.64 16.78 7.21
C HIS A 74 -0.11 16.01 8.31
N ILE A 75 -0.05 14.68 8.28
CA ILE A 75 -0.66 13.82 9.31
C ILE A 75 -0.03 14.10 10.67
N THR A 76 1.31 14.14 10.77
CA THR A 76 2.03 14.44 12.02
C THR A 76 1.64 15.78 12.61
N ARG A 77 1.50 16.82 11.76
CA ARG A 77 1.04 18.15 12.22
C ARG A 77 -0.41 18.13 12.68
N ALA A 78 -1.29 17.44 11.96
CA ALA A 78 -2.70 17.34 12.31
C ALA A 78 -2.94 16.59 13.63
N LEU A 79 -2.08 15.62 13.95
CA LEU A 79 -2.17 14.80 15.16
C LEU A 79 -1.28 15.30 16.31
N GLN A 80 -0.60 16.44 16.13
CA GLN A 80 0.33 16.95 17.13
C GLN A 80 -0.39 17.27 18.45
N GLY A 81 0.03 16.61 19.53
CA GLY A 81 -0.57 16.79 20.86
C GLY A 81 -1.91 16.07 21.07
N VAL A 82 -2.38 15.28 20.11
CA VAL A 82 -3.62 14.50 20.22
C VAL A 82 -3.32 13.10 20.75
N VAL A 83 -4.06 12.67 21.78
CA VAL A 83 -4.01 11.29 22.28
C VAL A 83 -5.11 10.47 21.58
N LEU A 84 -4.70 9.45 20.83
CA LEU A 84 -5.61 8.52 20.17
C LEU A 84 -5.99 7.40 21.17
N THR A 85 -7.29 7.23 21.44
CA THR A 85 -7.79 6.32 22.49
C THR A 85 -8.57 5.12 21.96
N SER A 86 -8.98 5.15 20.69
CA SER A 86 -9.72 4.07 20.05
C SER A 86 -9.47 4.03 18.54
N HIS A 87 -9.81 2.90 17.93
CA HIS A 87 -9.79 2.72 16.48
C HIS A 87 -11.08 2.00 16.07
N GLN A 88 -11.82 2.57 15.12
CA GLN A 88 -12.97 1.92 14.50
C GLN A 88 -12.57 1.37 13.14
N LEU A 89 -12.90 0.10 12.89
CA LEU A 89 -12.76 -0.52 11.58
C LEU A 89 -14.06 -0.30 10.81
N THR A 90 -13.98 0.41 9.69
CA THR A 90 -15.05 0.50 8.67
C THR A 90 -14.92 -0.60 7.64
#